data_AF-A0A367IR28-F1
#
_entry.id   AF-A0A367IR28-F1
#
_cell.length_a   1.000
_cell.length_b   1.000
_cell.length_c   1.000
_cell.angle_alpha   90.00
_cell.angle_beta   90.00
_cell.angle_gamma   90.00
#
_symmetry.space_group_name_H-M   'P 1'
#
loop_
_entity.id
_entity.type
_entity.pdbx_description
1 polymer ?
#
loop_
_entity_poly.entity_id
_entity_poly.type
_entity_poly.pdbx_seq_one_letter_code
_entity_poly.pdbx_strand_id
1 'polypeptide(L)'
;MMLWGPPGCGKTTIARIISNMTRSRFVEFSATSHNTGDIKKAFEDARGHLALTGQKTILFIDEIHRFTKAQQDVFLPYVEHGTIHLVGATTENPSFKVNSALLSRCRVFVLQKLDQDQIKSILKRALNKWREKHVDSISNLEEEQALNQLASYSDGDARVALNTLEIAISLLPSHHHSLQPEIVKGAFQKSHLLYDRNGDQHYDIISALHKSIRGSDANAALYWLGRMLEAGEDPLYIARRLVRCASEDIGLADNTALTLAMSAYHACEKIGMPECDTILAHLVVHLAETKKSVRTYKAYNLVKQTIRQNPSYPVPLHIRNAPTLLMKVYLQ
;
A
#
# COMPACT_ATOMS: atom_id res chain seq x y z
N MET A 1 -11.78 -20.49 3.16
CA MET A 1 -12.08 -19.61 1.99
C MET A 1 -11.07 -18.46 1.97
N MET A 2 -10.78 -17.92 0.79
CA MET A 2 -9.90 -16.77 0.61
C MET A 2 -10.69 -15.63 -0.04
N LEU A 3 -10.67 -14.46 0.58
CA LEU A 3 -11.25 -13.23 0.06
C LEU A 3 -10.12 -12.36 -0.49
N TRP A 4 -10.08 -12.22 -1.81
CA TRP A 4 -9.07 -11.41 -2.49
C TRP A 4 -9.72 -10.17 -3.08
N GLY A 5 -9.23 -8.99 -2.71
CA GLY A 5 -9.71 -7.75 -3.30
C GLY A 5 -9.07 -6.51 -2.67
N PRO A 6 -9.31 -5.33 -3.24
CA PRO A 6 -8.74 -4.06 -2.77
C PRO A 6 -9.14 -3.74 -1.32
N PRO A 7 -8.49 -2.78 -0.65
CA PRO A 7 -8.96 -2.31 0.65
C PRO A 7 -10.39 -1.77 0.56
N GLY A 8 -11.12 -1.81 1.67
CA GLY A 8 -12.49 -1.26 1.71
C GLY A 8 -13.60 -2.05 1.02
N CYS A 9 -13.32 -3.12 0.28
CA CYS A 9 -14.36 -3.90 -0.43
C CYS A 9 -15.21 -4.82 0.47
N GLY A 10 -15.04 -4.76 1.80
CA GLY A 10 -15.89 -5.49 2.75
C GLY A 10 -15.45 -6.91 3.12
N LYS A 11 -14.19 -7.30 2.89
CA LYS A 11 -13.65 -8.64 3.26
C LYS A 11 -14.00 -9.06 4.70
N THR A 12 -13.61 -8.25 5.69
CA THR A 12 -13.89 -8.51 7.12
C THR A 12 -15.39 -8.54 7.41
N THR A 13 -16.16 -7.63 6.79
CA THR A 13 -17.61 -7.54 6.98
C THR A 13 -18.31 -8.79 6.47
N ILE A 14 -17.94 -9.29 5.29
CA ILE A 14 -18.46 -10.54 4.73
C ILE A 14 -18.17 -11.70 5.68
N ALA A 15 -16.95 -11.79 6.22
CA ALA A 15 -16.59 -12.84 7.17
C ALA A 15 -17.47 -12.81 8.45
N ARG A 16 -17.74 -11.61 8.98
CA ARG A 16 -18.63 -11.41 10.15
C ARG A 16 -20.10 -11.72 9.83
N ILE A 17 -20.57 -11.41 8.62
CA ILE A 17 -21.93 -11.78 8.19
C ILE A 17 -22.05 -13.30 8.14
N ILE A 18 -21.07 -13.99 7.55
CA ILE A 18 -21.04 -15.46 7.49
C ILE A 18 -21.08 -16.05 8.90
N SER A 19 -20.25 -15.56 9.83
CA SER A 19 -20.25 -16.08 11.22
C SER A 19 -21.60 -15.93 11.90
N ASN A 20 -22.27 -14.80 11.70
CA ASN A 20 -23.60 -14.56 12.28
C ASN A 20 -24.66 -15.48 11.66
N MET A 21 -24.64 -15.65 10.33
CA MET A 21 -25.57 -16.53 9.62
C MET A 21 -25.38 -18.01 9.99
N THR A 22 -24.13 -18.44 10.20
CA THR A 22 -23.80 -19.82 10.58
C THR A 22 -23.77 -20.03 12.10
N ARG A 23 -24.12 -19.00 12.89
CA ARG A 23 -24.07 -18.99 14.37
C ARG A 23 -22.72 -19.50 14.92
N SER A 24 -21.66 -19.22 14.18
CA SER A 24 -20.30 -19.66 14.50
C SER A 24 -19.59 -18.60 15.32
N ARG A 25 -18.70 -19.03 16.21
CA ARG A 25 -17.82 -18.11 16.94
C ARG A 25 -16.88 -17.45 15.94
N PHE A 26 -16.68 -16.13 16.05
CA PHE A 26 -15.77 -15.38 15.18
C PHE A 26 -14.52 -14.97 15.95
N VAL A 27 -13.36 -15.30 15.42
CA VAL A 27 -12.06 -14.90 15.98
C VAL A 27 -11.25 -14.24 14.87
N GLU A 28 -10.75 -13.04 15.12
CA GLU A 28 -10.06 -12.20 14.15
C GLU A 28 -8.60 -11.99 14.53
N PHE A 29 -7.72 -12.21 13.57
CA PHE A 29 -6.28 -11.97 13.67
C PHE A 29 -5.80 -11.17 12.46
N SER A 30 -4.79 -10.35 12.68
CA SER A 30 -4.01 -9.73 11.60
C SER A 30 -2.62 -10.36 11.53
N ALA A 31 -2.20 -10.75 10.33
CA ALA A 31 -0.87 -11.30 10.08
C ALA A 31 0.28 -10.28 10.30
N THR A 32 -0.04 -8.99 10.42
CA THR A 32 0.96 -7.95 10.74
C THR A 32 1.20 -7.79 12.24
N SER A 33 0.22 -8.16 13.07
CA SER A 33 0.23 -7.88 14.51
C SER A 33 0.36 -9.12 15.38
N HIS A 34 0.11 -10.31 14.83
CA HIS A 34 0.08 -11.55 15.60
C HIS A 34 1.12 -12.54 15.10
N ASN A 35 1.70 -13.27 16.04
CA ASN A 35 2.70 -14.29 15.74
C ASN A 35 2.07 -15.69 15.66
N THR A 36 2.88 -16.67 15.27
CA THR A 36 2.45 -18.08 15.15
C THR A 36 2.00 -18.69 16.48
N GLY A 37 2.49 -18.19 17.61
CA GLY A 37 2.10 -18.64 18.94
C GLY A 37 0.67 -18.22 19.31
N ASP A 38 0.28 -17.00 18.96
CA ASP A 38 -1.08 -16.49 19.18
C ASP A 38 -2.10 -17.32 18.40
N ILE A 39 -1.76 -17.67 17.15
CA ILE A 39 -2.57 -18.53 16.29
C ILE A 39 -2.74 -19.94 16.89
N LYS A 40 -1.65 -20.54 17.38
CA LYS A 40 -1.72 -21.87 18.01
C LYS A 40 -2.63 -21.87 19.24
N LYS A 41 -2.57 -20.83 20.07
CA LYS A 41 -3.48 -20.69 21.21
C LYS A 41 -4.94 -20.62 20.75
N ALA A 42 -5.21 -19.88 19.67
CA ALA A 42 -6.56 -19.80 19.11
C ALA A 42 -7.08 -21.14 18.59
N PHE A 43 -6.22 -21.99 18.04
CA PHE A 43 -6.62 -23.34 17.62
C PHE A 43 -7.00 -24.23 18.80
N GLU A 44 -6.20 -24.20 19.87
CA GLU A 44 -6.46 -25.00 21.07
C GLU A 44 -7.78 -24.56 21.74
N ASP A 45 -8.00 -23.24 21.82
CA ASP A 45 -9.24 -22.65 22.30
C ASP A 45 -10.45 -23.03 21.41
N ALA A 46 -10.30 -22.94 20.08
CA ALA A 46 -11.34 -23.37 19.14
C ALA A 46 -11.68 -24.86 19.28
N ARG A 47 -10.68 -25.72 19.49
CA ARG A 47 -10.88 -27.15 19.70
C ARG A 47 -11.61 -27.44 21.01
N GLY A 48 -11.21 -26.79 22.10
CA GLY A 48 -11.89 -26.91 23.40
C GLY A 48 -13.35 -26.46 23.31
N HIS A 49 -13.60 -25.31 22.67
CA HIS A 49 -14.94 -24.76 22.52
C HIS A 49 -15.84 -25.67 21.67
N LEU A 50 -15.31 -26.22 20.58
CA LEU A 50 -16.02 -27.18 19.74
C LEU A 50 -16.39 -28.45 20.52
N ALA A 51 -15.48 -28.97 21.35
CA ALA A 51 -15.73 -30.17 22.14
C ALA A 51 -16.78 -29.95 23.25
N LEU A 52 -16.79 -28.77 23.88
CA LEU A 52 -17.70 -28.46 24.98
C LEU A 52 -19.10 -28.05 24.51
N THR A 53 -19.18 -27.29 23.41
CA THR A 53 -20.43 -26.63 23.00
C THR A 53 -20.98 -27.11 21.65
N GLY A 54 -20.18 -27.84 20.86
CA GLY A 54 -20.49 -28.17 19.47
C GLY A 54 -20.45 -26.96 18.52
N GLN A 55 -20.13 -25.75 19.02
CA GLN A 55 -20.12 -24.54 18.22
C GLN A 55 -18.85 -24.43 17.37
N LYS A 56 -19.02 -24.29 16.05
CA LYS A 56 -17.92 -24.10 15.10
C LYS A 56 -17.29 -22.71 15.25
N THR A 57 -15.98 -22.63 14.99
CA THR A 57 -15.22 -21.37 15.00
C THR A 57 -14.81 -20.97 13.58
N ILE A 58 -15.09 -19.73 13.20
CA ILE A 58 -14.53 -19.06 12.03
C ILE A 58 -13.29 -18.29 12.49
N LEU A 59 -12.15 -18.64 11.91
CA LEU A 59 -10.89 -17.93 12.14
C LEU A 59 -10.62 -17.03 10.94
N PHE A 60 -10.76 -15.72 11.14
CA PHE A 60 -10.47 -14.71 10.14
C PHE A 60 -9.03 -14.22 10.28
N ILE A 61 -8.27 -14.27 9.19
CA ILE A 61 -6.89 -13.79 9.10
C ILE A 61 -6.83 -12.66 8.08
N ASP A 62 -6.64 -11.43 8.54
CA ASP A 62 -6.37 -10.30 7.65
C ASP A 62 -4.91 -10.30 7.18
N GLU A 63 -4.70 -9.81 5.96
CA GLU A 63 -3.38 -9.71 5.34
C GLU A 63 -2.59 -11.04 5.33
N ILE A 64 -3.28 -12.18 5.14
CA ILE A 64 -2.70 -13.55 5.27
C ILE A 64 -1.45 -13.79 4.41
N HIS A 65 -1.29 -13.04 3.34
CA HIS A 65 -0.11 -13.05 2.46
C HIS A 65 1.19 -12.57 3.14
N ARG A 66 1.10 -11.90 4.29
CA ARG A 66 2.26 -11.48 5.10
C ARG A 66 2.89 -12.63 5.87
N PHE A 67 2.17 -13.72 6.12
CA PHE A 67 2.75 -14.91 6.73
C PHE A 67 3.68 -15.65 5.77
N THR A 68 4.80 -16.15 6.31
CA THR A 68 5.69 -17.05 5.59
C THR A 68 4.98 -18.37 5.27
N LYS A 69 5.45 -19.11 4.25
CA LYS A 69 4.87 -20.42 3.89
C LYS A 69 4.82 -21.39 5.08
N ALA A 70 5.89 -21.44 5.87
CA ALA A 70 5.94 -22.29 7.07
C ALA A 70 4.89 -21.90 8.12
N GLN A 71 4.58 -20.60 8.28
CA GLN A 71 3.52 -20.15 9.18
C GLN A 71 2.13 -20.48 8.63
N GLN A 72 1.95 -20.45 7.32
CA GLN A 72 0.71 -20.85 6.66
C GLN A 72 0.44 -22.35 6.78
N ASP A 73 1.47 -23.20 6.80
CA ASP A 73 1.32 -24.65 6.94
C ASP A 73 0.75 -25.06 8.30
N VAL A 74 0.95 -24.23 9.33
CA VAL A 74 0.43 -24.45 10.68
C VAL A 74 -1.11 -24.51 10.72
N PHE A 75 -1.80 -23.92 9.73
CA PHE A 75 -3.26 -23.94 9.64
C PHE A 75 -3.82 -25.26 9.09
N LEU A 76 -3.05 -26.02 8.30
CA LEU A 76 -3.55 -27.14 7.51
C LEU A 76 -4.25 -28.21 8.35
N PRO A 77 -3.67 -28.74 9.45
CA PRO A 77 -4.31 -29.81 10.21
C PRO A 77 -5.66 -29.36 10.78
N TYR A 78 -5.75 -28.12 11.26
CA TYR A 78 -6.95 -27.60 11.91
C TYR A 78 -8.08 -27.27 10.92
N VAL A 79 -7.73 -26.95 9.67
CA VAL A 79 -8.70 -26.81 8.58
C VAL A 79 -9.19 -28.18 8.12
N GLU A 80 -8.30 -29.16 7.97
CA GLU A 80 -8.64 -30.52 7.53
C GLU A 80 -9.51 -31.28 8.53
N HIS A 81 -9.19 -31.18 9.82
CA HIS A 81 -9.96 -31.79 10.90
C HIS A 81 -11.27 -31.03 11.21
N GLY A 82 -11.53 -29.91 10.53
CA GLY A 82 -12.73 -29.11 10.73
C GLY A 82 -12.79 -28.40 12.10
N THR A 83 -11.65 -28.27 12.79
CA THR A 83 -11.54 -27.53 14.05
C THR A 83 -11.86 -26.04 13.84
N ILE A 84 -11.43 -25.50 12.70
CA ILE A 84 -11.72 -24.12 12.30
C ILE A 84 -12.25 -24.06 10.87
N HIS A 85 -13.04 -23.03 10.58
CA HIS A 85 -13.30 -22.56 9.23
C HIS A 85 -12.42 -21.34 8.98
N LEU A 86 -11.37 -21.52 8.18
CA LEU A 86 -10.44 -20.44 7.85
C LEU A 86 -11.08 -19.47 6.84
N VAL A 87 -11.00 -18.17 7.13
CA VAL A 87 -11.30 -17.08 6.19
C VAL A 87 -10.07 -16.19 6.09
N GLY A 88 -9.28 -16.34 5.03
CA GLY A 88 -8.11 -15.48 4.78
C GLY A 88 -8.49 -14.28 3.92
N ALA A 89 -8.04 -13.09 4.27
CA ALA A 89 -8.19 -11.88 3.47
C ALA A 89 -6.84 -11.39 2.93
N THR A 90 -6.81 -10.92 1.69
CA THR A 90 -5.60 -10.38 1.06
C THR A 90 -5.95 -9.35 -0.03
N THR A 91 -5.08 -8.36 -0.18
CA THR A 91 -5.06 -7.41 -1.31
C THR A 91 -4.21 -7.92 -2.47
N GLU A 92 -3.19 -8.72 -2.19
CA GLU A 92 -2.31 -9.34 -3.16
C GLU A 92 -2.93 -10.58 -3.81
N ASN A 93 -2.47 -10.93 -5.02
CA ASN A 93 -2.94 -12.13 -5.70
C ASN A 93 -2.53 -13.39 -4.89
N PRO A 94 -3.50 -14.20 -4.44
CA PRO A 94 -3.25 -15.30 -3.52
C PRO A 94 -2.36 -16.39 -4.13
N SER A 95 -2.34 -16.57 -5.46
CA SER A 95 -1.53 -17.60 -6.12
C SER A 95 -0.02 -17.43 -5.93
N PHE A 96 0.46 -16.21 -5.67
CA PHE A 96 1.89 -15.93 -5.47
C PHE A 96 2.35 -16.05 -4.02
N LYS A 97 1.49 -15.66 -3.07
CA LYS A 97 1.87 -15.50 -1.66
C LYS A 97 1.27 -16.53 -0.72
N VAL A 98 0.15 -17.14 -1.10
CA VAL A 98 -0.53 -18.15 -0.28
C VAL A 98 -0.08 -19.54 -0.72
N ASN A 99 0.20 -20.43 0.22
CA ASN A 99 0.62 -21.78 -0.09
C ASN A 99 -0.48 -22.53 -0.86
N SER A 100 -0.09 -23.18 -1.96
CA SER A 100 -0.90 -24.11 -2.74
C SER A 100 -1.68 -25.13 -1.90
N ALA A 101 -1.10 -25.63 -0.80
CA ALA A 101 -1.78 -26.56 0.11
C ALA A 101 -3.04 -25.93 0.75
N LEU A 102 -2.97 -24.67 1.19
CA LEU A 102 -4.13 -23.95 1.71
C LEU A 102 -5.11 -23.59 0.60
N LEU A 103 -4.62 -23.14 -0.56
CA LEU A 103 -5.48 -22.81 -1.70
C LEU A 103 -6.29 -24.02 -2.19
N SER A 104 -5.70 -25.21 -2.18
CA SER A 104 -6.43 -26.43 -2.56
C SER A 104 -7.61 -26.76 -1.61
N ARG A 105 -7.58 -26.26 -0.38
CA ARG A 105 -8.63 -26.44 0.65
C ARG A 105 -9.53 -25.22 0.82
N CYS A 106 -9.21 -24.11 0.16
CA CYS A 106 -9.93 -22.85 0.29
C CYS A 106 -10.40 -22.33 -1.05
N ARG A 107 -11.72 -22.21 -1.21
CA ARG A 107 -12.28 -21.49 -2.36
C ARG A 107 -11.87 -20.01 -2.33
N VAL A 108 -11.38 -19.51 -3.47
CA VAL A 108 -10.98 -18.12 -3.66
C VAL A 108 -12.16 -17.33 -4.24
N PHE A 109 -12.49 -16.20 -3.61
CA PHE A 109 -13.48 -15.24 -4.07
C PHE A 109 -12.80 -13.91 -4.37
N VAL A 110 -13.02 -13.40 -5.58
CA VAL A 110 -12.50 -12.11 -6.02
C VAL A 110 -13.56 -11.05 -5.72
N LEU A 111 -13.17 -10.04 -4.95
CA LEU A 111 -13.97 -8.86 -4.64
C LEU A 111 -13.42 -7.69 -5.45
N GLN A 112 -14.33 -6.91 -6.03
CA GLN A 112 -14.01 -5.72 -6.79
C GLN A 112 -14.15 -4.47 -5.91
N LYS A 113 -13.64 -3.33 -6.40
CA LYS A 113 -13.97 -2.03 -5.82
C LYS A 113 -15.47 -1.82 -5.90
N LEU A 114 -16.02 -1.13 -4.90
CA LEU A 114 -17.43 -0.75 -4.91
C LEU A 114 -17.62 0.40 -5.89
N ASP A 115 -18.74 0.39 -6.61
CA ASP A 115 -19.10 1.54 -7.45
C ASP A 115 -19.56 2.72 -6.58
N GLN A 116 -19.69 3.89 -7.21
CA GLN A 116 -20.04 5.12 -6.50
C GLN A 116 -21.43 5.06 -5.85
N ASP A 117 -22.40 4.39 -6.49
CA ASP A 117 -23.75 4.24 -5.97
C ASP A 117 -23.81 3.31 -4.75
N GLN A 118 -23.02 2.24 -4.77
CA GLN A 118 -22.83 1.32 -3.64
C GLN A 118 -22.19 2.04 -2.44
N ILE A 119 -21.14 2.84 -2.67
CA ILE A 119 -20.53 3.66 -1.62
C ILE A 119 -21.54 4.66 -1.08
N LYS A 120 -22.25 5.38 -1.95
CA LYS A 120 -23.29 6.34 -1.56
C LYS A 120 -24.37 5.67 -0.70
N SER A 121 -24.79 4.45 -1.04
CA SER A 121 -25.75 3.67 -0.24
C SER A 121 -25.21 3.31 1.14
N ILE A 122 -23.92 2.95 1.25
CA ILE A 122 -23.26 2.73 2.54
C ILE A 122 -23.25 4.02 3.38
N LEU A 123 -22.87 5.14 2.77
CA LEU A 123 -22.80 6.44 3.45
C LEU A 123 -24.18 6.93 3.92
N LYS A 124 -25.22 6.82 3.07
CA LYS A 124 -26.60 7.15 3.45
C LYS A 124 -27.06 6.34 4.66
N ARG A 125 -26.78 5.03 4.70
CA ARG A 125 -27.10 4.17 5.86
C ARG A 125 -26.35 4.59 7.12
N ALA A 126 -25.06 4.90 7.00
CA ALA A 126 -24.25 5.34 8.14
C ALA A 126 -24.75 6.68 8.71
N LEU A 127 -25.03 7.64 7.83
CA LEU A 127 -25.55 8.96 8.21
C LEU A 127 -26.93 8.87 8.88
N ASN A 128 -27.85 8.07 8.32
CA ASN A 128 -29.17 7.86 8.92
C ASN A 128 -29.07 7.23 10.32
N LYS A 129 -28.20 6.23 10.49
CA LYS A 129 -27.97 5.61 11.79
C LYS A 129 -27.36 6.58 12.81
N TRP A 130 -26.54 7.53 12.36
CA TRP A 130 -26.04 8.59 13.22
C TRP A 130 -27.16 9.55 13.61
N ARG A 131 -28.03 9.94 12.67
CA ARG A 131 -29.20 10.81 12.93
C ARG A 131 -30.18 10.23 13.94
N GLU A 132 -30.50 8.93 13.84
CA GLU A 132 -31.38 8.23 14.78
C GLU A 132 -30.97 8.43 16.26
N LYS A 133 -29.69 8.72 16.51
CA LYS A 133 -29.14 8.95 17.85
C LYS A 133 -29.05 10.43 18.25
N HIS A 134 -29.21 11.37 17.32
CA HIS A 134 -28.86 12.78 17.54
C HIS A 134 -29.96 13.79 17.13
N VAL A 135 -30.77 13.57 16.08
CA VAL A 135 -31.76 14.56 15.59
C VAL A 135 -32.89 13.95 14.73
N ASP A 136 -34.11 14.47 14.86
CA ASP A 136 -35.20 14.39 13.84
C ASP A 136 -34.99 15.45 12.73
N SER A 137 -34.08 15.22 11.76
CA SER A 137 -33.88 16.17 10.65
C SER A 137 -33.98 15.52 9.27
N ILE A 138 -34.60 16.26 8.35
CA ILE A 138 -34.91 15.88 6.97
C ILE A 138 -33.67 16.13 6.09
N SER A 139 -33.39 15.20 5.18
CA SER A 139 -32.30 15.32 4.20
C SER A 139 -32.53 16.48 3.23
N ASN A 140 -31.50 17.28 2.96
CA ASN A 140 -31.53 18.40 1.99
C ASN A 140 -30.72 18.09 0.71
N LEU A 141 -30.93 18.87 -0.36
CA LEU A 141 -30.23 18.71 -1.65
C LEU A 141 -28.70 18.84 -1.53
N GLU A 142 -28.21 19.73 -0.66
CA GLU A 142 -26.78 19.93 -0.39
C GLU A 142 -26.10 18.68 0.18
N GLU A 143 -26.83 17.91 0.98
CA GLU A 143 -26.33 16.67 1.57
C GLU A 143 -26.20 15.56 0.54
N GLU A 144 -27.11 15.50 -0.43
CA GLU A 144 -26.99 14.56 -1.54
C GLU A 144 -25.74 14.86 -2.39
N GLN A 145 -25.43 16.15 -2.60
CA GLN A 145 -24.20 16.57 -3.27
C GLN A 145 -22.95 16.23 -2.44
N ALA A 146 -22.98 16.47 -1.13
CA ALA A 146 -21.89 16.13 -0.23
C ALA A 146 -21.60 14.61 -0.21
N LEU A 147 -22.66 13.78 -0.17
CA LEU A 147 -22.55 12.32 -0.23
C LEU A 147 -22.01 11.83 -1.59
N ASN A 148 -22.42 12.46 -2.69
CA ASN A 148 -21.88 12.14 -4.03
C ASN A 148 -20.39 12.44 -4.11
N GLN A 149 -19.96 13.60 -3.59
CA GLN A 149 -18.55 13.97 -3.54
C GLN A 149 -17.74 13.01 -2.66
N LEU A 150 -18.25 12.68 -1.47
CA LEU A 150 -17.58 11.75 -0.56
C LEU A 150 -17.43 10.36 -1.22
N ALA A 151 -18.49 9.87 -1.86
CA ALA A 151 -18.44 8.62 -2.62
C ALA A 151 -17.40 8.65 -3.75
N SER A 152 -17.31 9.78 -4.48
CA SER A 152 -16.30 9.97 -5.52
C SER A 152 -14.87 9.97 -4.95
N TYR A 153 -14.64 10.67 -3.83
CA TYR A 153 -13.32 10.77 -3.20
C TYR A 153 -12.81 9.45 -2.62
N SER A 154 -13.74 8.55 -2.29
CA SER A 154 -13.41 7.27 -1.68
C SER A 154 -12.88 6.22 -2.66
N ASP A 155 -12.98 6.46 -3.98
CA ASP A 155 -12.50 5.58 -5.06
C ASP A 155 -12.83 4.08 -4.85
N GLY A 156 -14.07 3.83 -4.40
CA GLY A 156 -14.59 2.49 -4.15
C GLY A 156 -14.14 1.80 -2.86
N ASP A 157 -13.42 2.50 -1.96
CA ASP A 157 -13.06 2.03 -0.61
C ASP A 157 -14.09 2.52 0.42
N ALA A 158 -14.96 1.60 0.90
CA ALA A 158 -15.98 1.96 1.89
C ALA A 158 -15.42 2.33 3.27
N ARG A 159 -14.21 1.86 3.61
CA ARG A 159 -13.59 2.20 4.90
C ARG A 159 -13.12 3.64 4.88
N VAL A 160 -12.46 4.07 3.80
CA VAL A 160 -12.10 5.48 3.58
C VAL A 160 -13.36 6.34 3.61
N ALA A 161 -14.41 5.94 2.87
CA ALA A 161 -15.67 6.66 2.84
C ALA A 161 -16.28 6.88 4.25
N LEU A 162 -16.36 5.82 5.05
CA LEU A 162 -16.92 5.90 6.40
C LEU A 162 -16.05 6.74 7.34
N ASN A 163 -14.74 6.61 7.27
CA ASN A 163 -13.80 7.41 8.09
C ASN A 163 -13.88 8.89 7.73
N THR A 164 -13.91 9.23 6.44
CA THR A 164 -14.07 10.63 5.99
C THR A 164 -15.42 11.19 6.42
N LEU A 165 -16.49 10.39 6.35
CA LEU A 165 -17.81 10.80 6.84
C LEU A 165 -17.80 11.05 8.35
N GLU A 166 -17.15 10.19 9.14
CA GLU A 166 -17.01 10.37 10.58
C GLU A 166 -16.27 11.69 10.91
N ILE A 167 -15.17 11.98 10.21
CA ILE A 167 -14.45 13.24 10.36
C ILE A 167 -15.34 14.42 9.95
N ALA A 168 -16.05 14.32 8.83
CA ALA A 168 -16.94 15.38 8.36
C ALA A 168 -18.06 15.67 9.37
N ILE A 169 -18.65 14.63 9.96
CA ILE A 169 -19.64 14.76 11.04
C ILE A 169 -19.03 15.42 12.27
N SER A 170 -17.79 15.08 12.65
CA SER A 170 -17.11 15.69 13.80
C SER A 170 -16.81 17.19 13.63
N LEU A 171 -16.79 17.67 12.38
CA LEU A 171 -16.57 19.07 12.03
C LEU A 171 -17.88 19.86 11.90
N LEU A 172 -19.05 19.22 12.05
CA LEU A 172 -20.33 19.90 11.98
C LEU A 172 -20.51 20.85 13.17
N PRO A 173 -20.95 22.10 12.96
CA PRO A 173 -21.32 23.00 14.05
C PRO A 173 -22.48 22.43 14.88
N SER A 174 -22.50 22.66 16.19
CA SER A 174 -23.51 22.12 17.12
C SER A 174 -24.98 22.45 16.77
N HIS A 175 -25.22 23.43 15.91
CA HIS A 175 -26.55 23.85 15.45
C HIS A 175 -26.84 23.49 13.98
N HIS A 176 -25.87 22.95 13.24
CA HIS A 176 -26.00 22.59 11.83
C HIS A 176 -25.73 21.10 11.63
N HIS A 177 -26.79 20.37 11.26
CA HIS A 177 -26.78 18.91 11.15
C HIS A 177 -26.85 18.41 9.69
N SER A 178 -26.67 19.32 8.73
CA SER A 178 -26.64 19.00 7.30
C SER A 178 -25.19 18.91 6.84
N LEU A 179 -24.83 17.82 6.17
CA LEU A 179 -23.51 17.65 5.58
C LEU A 179 -23.39 18.58 4.37
N GLN A 180 -22.38 19.45 4.36
CA GLN A 180 -22.11 20.35 3.23
C GLN A 180 -20.85 19.91 2.45
N PRO A 181 -20.82 20.12 1.11
CA PRO A 181 -19.68 19.80 0.24
C PRO A 181 -18.33 20.32 0.74
N GLU A 182 -18.29 21.53 1.28
CA GLU A 182 -17.09 22.21 1.75
C GLU A 182 -16.47 21.49 2.95
N ILE A 183 -17.31 21.01 3.87
CA ILE A 183 -16.90 20.26 5.05
C ILE A 183 -16.33 18.90 4.64
N VAL A 184 -16.95 18.24 3.65
CA VAL A 184 -16.45 16.98 3.09
C VAL A 184 -15.07 17.16 2.48
N LYS A 185 -14.83 18.26 1.76
CA LYS A 185 -13.51 18.55 1.17
C LYS A 185 -12.43 18.69 2.25
N GLY A 186 -12.70 19.46 3.32
CA GLY A 186 -11.76 19.62 4.44
C GLY A 186 -11.54 18.32 5.23
N ALA A 187 -12.59 17.52 5.43
CA ALA A 187 -12.51 16.21 6.07
C ALA A 187 -11.71 15.21 5.22
N PHE A 188 -11.89 15.22 3.90
CA PHE A 188 -11.18 14.34 2.99
C PHE A 188 -9.67 14.59 3.04
N GLN A 189 -9.23 15.86 2.96
CA GLN A 189 -7.82 16.22 3.10
C GLN A 189 -7.21 15.69 4.41
N LYS A 190 -7.90 15.87 5.54
CA LYS A 190 -7.46 15.32 6.84
C LYS A 190 -7.43 13.79 6.86
N SER A 191 -8.43 13.13 6.27
CA SER A 191 -8.53 11.67 6.24
C SER A 191 -7.47 11.02 5.35
N HIS A 192 -7.15 11.65 4.21
CA HIS A 192 -6.15 11.15 3.27
C HIS A 192 -4.74 11.22 3.87
N LEU A 193 -4.42 12.30 4.60
CA LEU A 193 -3.17 12.43 5.37
C LEU A 193 -3.00 11.34 6.45
N LEU A 194 -4.11 10.86 7.04
CA LEU A 194 -4.09 9.78 8.03
C LEU A 194 -3.99 8.38 7.38
N TYR A 195 -4.59 8.18 6.20
CA TYR A 195 -4.63 6.89 5.50
C TYR A 195 -3.35 6.60 4.70
N ASP A 196 -2.72 7.61 4.10
CA ASP A 196 -1.51 7.45 3.27
C ASP A 196 -0.26 7.07 4.09
N ARG A 197 -0.35 7.07 5.42
CA ARG A 197 0.70 6.51 6.29
C ARG A 197 0.95 5.01 6.08
N ASN A 198 0.03 4.27 5.42
CA ASN A 198 0.06 2.80 5.30
C ASN A 198 0.03 2.23 3.84
N GLY A 199 0.57 2.94 2.83
CA GLY A 199 1.72 2.37 2.12
C GLY A 199 1.60 1.55 0.81
N ASP A 200 0.67 1.80 -0.13
CA ASP A 200 0.80 1.24 -1.51
C ASP A 200 0.69 2.28 -2.64
N GLN A 201 -0.29 3.19 -2.58
CA GLN A 201 -0.54 4.17 -3.65
C GLN A 201 0.65 5.13 -3.86
N HIS A 202 1.31 5.49 -2.77
CA HIS A 202 2.56 6.21 -2.78
C HIS A 202 3.63 5.58 -3.73
N TYR A 203 3.79 4.25 -3.70
CA TYR A 203 4.76 3.54 -4.54
C TYR A 203 4.36 3.55 -6.02
N ASP A 204 3.06 3.48 -6.30
CA ASP A 204 2.54 3.54 -7.67
C ASP A 204 2.73 4.93 -8.28
N ILE A 205 2.45 5.99 -7.52
CA ILE A 205 2.58 7.38 -8.00
C ILE A 205 4.06 7.73 -8.23
N ILE A 206 4.96 7.41 -7.30
CA ILE A 206 6.40 7.64 -7.52
C ILE A 206 6.96 6.78 -8.67
N SER A 207 6.40 5.58 -8.88
CA SER A 207 6.75 4.74 -10.02
C SER A 207 6.30 5.38 -11.33
N ALA A 208 5.08 5.94 -11.36
CA ALA A 208 4.54 6.65 -12.51
C ALA A 208 5.34 7.92 -12.84
N LEU A 209 5.77 8.68 -11.82
CA LEU A 209 6.70 9.81 -11.98
C LEU A 209 7.99 9.38 -12.68
N HIS A 210 8.68 8.35 -12.16
CA HIS A 210 9.92 7.84 -12.76
C HIS A 210 9.73 7.30 -14.18
N LYS A 211 8.63 6.59 -14.44
CA LYS A 211 8.31 6.07 -15.78
C LYS A 211 8.06 7.22 -16.77
N SER A 212 7.39 8.28 -16.33
CA SER A 212 7.13 9.47 -17.15
C SER A 212 8.43 10.20 -17.50
N ILE A 213 9.31 10.40 -16.50
CA ILE A 213 10.65 10.96 -16.74
C ILE A 213 11.43 10.10 -17.73
N ARG A 214 11.50 8.77 -17.50
CA ARG A 214 12.18 7.82 -18.40
C ARG A 214 11.60 7.84 -19.82
N GLY A 215 10.29 8.00 -19.94
CA GLY A 215 9.55 8.13 -21.20
C GLY A 215 9.69 9.49 -21.87
N SER A 216 10.41 10.44 -21.25
CA SER A 216 10.56 11.82 -21.73
C SER A 216 9.23 12.58 -21.87
N ASP A 217 8.28 12.30 -20.98
CA ASP A 217 7.01 13.02 -20.90
C ASP A 217 7.03 13.97 -19.67
N ALA A 218 7.38 15.22 -19.93
CA ALA A 218 7.47 16.26 -18.89
C ALA A 218 6.09 16.60 -18.30
N ASN A 219 5.03 16.58 -19.10
CA ASN A 219 3.68 16.90 -18.66
C ASN A 219 3.15 15.83 -17.70
N ALA A 220 3.28 14.55 -18.08
CA ALA A 220 2.91 13.44 -17.20
C ALA A 220 3.76 13.42 -15.94
N ALA A 221 5.07 13.69 -16.04
CA ALA A 221 5.94 13.75 -14.88
C ALA A 221 5.53 14.86 -13.90
N LEU A 222 5.24 16.07 -14.39
CA LEU A 222 4.72 17.17 -13.55
C LEU A 222 3.38 16.81 -12.90
N TYR A 223 2.47 16.16 -13.64
CA TYR A 223 1.20 15.72 -13.08
C TYR A 223 1.39 14.77 -11.88
N TRP A 224 2.27 13.77 -12.02
CA TRP A 224 2.54 12.84 -10.93
C TRP A 224 3.26 13.49 -9.76
N LEU A 225 4.18 14.42 -10.01
CA LEU A 225 4.80 15.23 -8.95
C LEU A 225 3.72 16.02 -8.18
N GLY A 226 2.86 16.77 -8.89
CA GLY A 226 1.80 17.55 -8.27
C GLY A 226 0.85 16.69 -7.44
N ARG A 227 0.46 15.51 -7.97
CA ARG A 227 -0.34 14.53 -7.21
C ARG A 227 0.30 14.10 -5.89
N MET A 228 1.63 13.94 -5.85
CA MET A 228 2.34 13.59 -4.62
C MET A 228 2.38 14.77 -3.64
N LEU A 229 2.71 15.96 -4.12
CA LEU A 229 2.80 17.15 -3.27
C LEU A 229 1.43 17.54 -2.67
N GLU A 230 0.37 17.52 -3.47
CA GLU A 230 -1.00 17.79 -3.02
C GLU A 230 -1.53 16.71 -2.06
N ALA A 231 -1.03 15.47 -2.16
CA ALA A 231 -1.33 14.39 -1.23
C ALA A 231 -0.56 14.51 0.11
N GLY A 232 0.36 15.48 0.22
CA GLY A 232 1.14 15.71 1.44
C GLY A 232 2.38 14.82 1.55
N GLU A 233 2.90 14.33 0.43
CA GLU A 233 4.11 13.52 0.40
C GLU A 233 5.35 14.27 0.90
N ASP A 234 6.29 13.57 1.55
CA ASP A 234 7.56 14.17 1.95
C ASP A 234 8.35 14.65 0.71
N PRO A 235 8.60 15.96 0.54
CA PRO A 235 9.36 16.47 -0.61
C PRO A 235 10.79 15.91 -0.65
N LEU A 236 11.38 15.59 0.51
CA LEU A 236 12.71 14.96 0.56
C LEU A 236 12.68 13.52 0.07
N TYR A 237 11.57 12.81 0.24
CA TYR A 237 11.40 11.49 -0.36
C TYR A 237 11.40 11.57 -1.88
N ILE A 238 10.66 12.51 -2.46
CA ILE A 238 10.62 12.74 -3.90
C ILE A 238 12.02 13.13 -4.41
N ALA A 239 12.69 14.06 -3.74
CA ALA A 239 14.02 14.51 -4.11
C ALA A 239 15.06 13.36 -4.12
N ARG A 240 15.05 12.46 -3.11
CA ARG A 240 15.92 11.27 -3.08
C ARG A 240 15.70 10.36 -4.30
N ARG A 241 14.45 10.23 -4.73
CA ARG A 241 14.06 9.41 -5.88
C ARG A 241 14.52 10.04 -7.20
N LEU A 242 14.41 11.36 -7.32
CA LEU A 242 14.93 12.12 -8.47
C LEU A 242 16.46 12.11 -8.56
N VAL A 243 17.18 12.18 -7.43
CA VAL A 243 18.65 11.98 -7.39
C VAL A 243 19.05 10.63 -7.98
N ARG A 244 18.30 9.57 -7.65
CA ARG A 244 18.51 8.26 -8.26
C ARG A 244 18.21 8.27 -9.75
N CYS A 245 17.11 8.89 -10.17
CA CYS A 245 16.73 9.00 -11.59
C CYS A 245 17.80 9.72 -12.42
N ALA A 246 18.42 10.78 -11.88
CA ALA A 246 19.53 11.48 -12.51
C ALA A 246 20.73 10.57 -12.82
N SER A 247 21.03 9.59 -11.96
CA SER A 247 22.12 8.62 -12.21
C SER A 247 21.69 7.39 -13.02
N GLU A 248 20.44 6.94 -12.84
CA GLU A 248 19.93 5.70 -13.42
C GLU A 248 19.44 5.89 -14.86
N ASP A 249 18.62 6.92 -15.09
CA ASP A 249 17.91 7.14 -16.36
C ASP A 249 18.59 8.21 -17.24
N ILE A 250 19.23 9.23 -16.64
CA ILE A 250 20.02 10.25 -17.38
C ILE A 250 21.47 9.79 -17.54
N GLY A 251 22.15 9.50 -16.43
CA GLY A 251 23.50 8.96 -16.42
C GLY A 251 24.49 9.79 -17.23
N LEU A 252 25.25 9.15 -18.12
CA LEU A 252 26.28 9.81 -18.93
C LEU A 252 25.73 10.70 -20.05
N ALA A 253 24.41 10.78 -20.24
CA ALA A 253 23.84 11.70 -21.23
C ALA A 253 23.96 13.16 -20.79
N ASP A 254 23.93 13.42 -19.48
CA ASP A 254 24.17 14.72 -18.88
C ASP A 254 24.75 14.53 -17.47
N ASN A 255 26.04 14.78 -17.32
CA ASN A 255 26.73 14.65 -16.04
C ASN A 255 26.32 15.74 -15.02
N THR A 256 25.66 16.81 -15.46
CA THR A 256 25.21 17.90 -14.57
C THR A 256 23.88 17.58 -13.87
N ALA A 257 23.10 16.63 -14.41
CA ALA A 257 21.80 16.24 -13.86
C ALA A 257 21.88 15.77 -12.40
N LEU A 258 22.94 15.04 -12.02
CA LEU A 258 23.14 14.61 -10.63
C LEU A 258 23.40 15.80 -9.71
N THR A 259 24.23 16.75 -10.15
CA THR A 259 24.51 17.98 -9.38
C THR A 259 23.24 18.81 -9.21
N LEU A 260 22.46 19.00 -10.27
CA LEU A 260 21.17 19.69 -10.19
C LEU A 260 20.22 18.99 -9.21
N ALA A 261 20.13 17.66 -9.27
CA ALA A 261 19.28 16.89 -8.36
C ALA A 261 19.72 17.00 -6.89
N MET A 262 21.04 17.02 -6.62
CA MET A 262 21.58 17.24 -5.28
C MET A 262 21.32 18.67 -4.79
N SER A 263 21.49 19.67 -5.67
CA SER A 263 21.17 21.07 -5.34
C SER A 263 19.68 21.24 -5.01
N ALA A 264 18.79 20.62 -5.80
CA ALA A 264 17.36 20.61 -5.54
C ALA A 264 17.03 19.91 -4.21
N TYR A 265 17.65 18.77 -3.91
CA TYR A 265 17.50 18.08 -2.62
C TYR A 265 17.89 18.99 -1.44
N HIS A 266 19.06 19.64 -1.51
CA HIS A 266 19.52 20.56 -0.47
C HIS A 266 18.63 21.78 -0.34
N ALA A 267 18.18 22.35 -1.45
CA ALA A 267 17.24 23.46 -1.41
C ALA A 267 15.92 23.03 -0.75
N CYS A 268 15.44 21.81 -1.04
CA CYS A 268 14.24 21.29 -0.40
C CYS A 268 14.41 21.09 1.12
N GLU A 269 15.56 20.59 1.55
CA GLU A 269 15.90 20.39 2.96
C GLU A 269 15.96 21.71 3.74
N LYS A 270 16.42 22.79 3.09
CA LYS A 270 16.59 24.10 3.73
C LYS A 270 15.33 24.96 3.73
N ILE A 271 14.54 24.88 2.66
CA ILE A 271 13.40 25.78 2.45
C ILE A 271 12.09 25.14 2.94
N GLY A 272 11.85 23.86 2.64
CA GLY A 272 10.58 23.21 2.97
C GLY A 272 9.41 23.64 2.07
N MET A 273 8.24 23.02 2.28
CA MET A 273 7.01 23.37 1.56
C MET A 273 6.40 24.68 2.12
N PRO A 274 5.73 25.49 1.30
CA PRO A 274 5.34 25.23 -0.09
C PRO A 274 6.42 25.48 -1.16
N GLU A 275 7.44 26.29 -0.89
CA GLU A 275 8.38 26.78 -1.91
C GLU A 275 9.24 25.69 -2.57
N CYS A 276 9.34 24.50 -1.96
CA CYS A 276 9.94 23.31 -2.57
C CYS A 276 9.25 22.85 -3.85
N ASP A 277 7.96 23.14 -4.04
CA ASP A 277 7.16 22.65 -5.16
C ASP A 277 7.79 22.97 -6.52
N THR A 278 8.22 24.22 -6.67
CA THR A 278 8.74 24.81 -7.90
C THR A 278 10.17 24.30 -8.15
N ILE A 279 10.93 24.04 -7.08
CA ILE A 279 12.28 23.47 -7.14
C ILE A 279 12.21 22.03 -7.66
N LEU A 280 11.30 21.22 -7.13
CA LEU A 280 11.08 19.86 -7.59
C LEU A 280 10.51 19.83 -9.01
N ALA A 281 9.58 20.73 -9.33
CA ALA A 281 9.02 20.85 -10.68
C ALA A 281 10.11 21.17 -11.71
N HIS A 282 10.99 22.13 -11.41
CA HIS A 282 12.12 22.46 -12.27
C HIS A 282 13.03 21.24 -12.52
N LEU A 283 13.41 20.52 -11.46
CA LEU A 283 14.22 19.31 -11.59
C LEU A 283 13.52 18.24 -12.44
N VAL A 284 12.23 17.98 -12.19
CA VAL A 284 11.46 16.96 -12.91
C VAL A 284 11.40 17.26 -14.41
N VAL A 285 11.14 18.52 -14.79
CA VAL A 285 11.11 18.94 -16.20
C VAL A 285 12.48 18.76 -16.83
N HIS A 286 13.55 19.23 -16.18
CA HIS A 286 14.92 19.05 -16.67
C HIS A 286 15.23 17.57 -16.93
N LEU A 287 14.95 16.70 -15.97
CA LEU A 287 15.19 15.26 -16.11
C LEU A 287 14.32 14.64 -17.23
N ALA A 288 13.07 15.04 -17.37
CA ALA A 288 12.19 14.52 -18.42
C ALA A 288 12.66 14.91 -19.83
N GLU A 289 13.09 16.16 -20.03
CA GLU A 289 13.52 16.69 -21.32
C GLU A 289 14.95 16.31 -21.70
N THR A 290 15.79 15.96 -20.71
CA THR A 290 17.17 15.54 -20.97
C THR A 290 17.25 14.19 -21.70
N LYS A 291 18.27 14.01 -22.56
CA LYS A 291 18.55 12.73 -23.22
C LYS A 291 18.77 11.62 -22.19
N LYS A 292 18.33 10.39 -22.48
CA LYS A 292 18.43 9.25 -21.57
C LYS A 292 19.67 8.40 -21.85
N SER A 293 20.40 7.99 -20.82
CA SER A 293 21.50 7.02 -20.92
C SER A 293 21.57 6.11 -19.70
N VAL A 294 21.01 4.91 -19.87
CA VAL A 294 21.06 3.83 -18.88
C VAL A 294 22.33 2.98 -18.97
N ARG A 295 23.36 3.43 -19.69
CA ARG A 295 24.57 2.65 -20.00
C ARG A 295 25.29 2.19 -18.72
N THR A 296 25.58 3.14 -17.83
CA THR A 296 26.29 2.87 -16.56
C THR A 296 25.47 1.95 -15.66
N TYR A 297 24.15 2.20 -15.57
CA TYR A 297 23.23 1.36 -14.80
C TYR A 297 23.20 -0.08 -15.31
N LYS A 298 23.02 -0.29 -16.62
CA LYS A 298 23.01 -1.62 -17.24
C LYS A 298 24.35 -2.33 -17.05
N ALA A 299 25.46 -1.65 -17.30
CA ALA A 299 26.81 -2.21 -17.16
C ALA A 299 27.06 -2.69 -15.71
N TYR A 300 26.71 -1.88 -14.72
CA TYR A 300 26.92 -2.26 -13.32
C TYR A 300 25.99 -3.40 -12.88
N ASN A 301 24.76 -3.46 -13.37
CA ASN A 301 23.87 -4.59 -13.10
C ASN A 301 24.38 -5.90 -13.72
N LEU A 302 25.00 -5.85 -14.90
CA LEU A 302 25.67 -7.01 -15.48
C LEU A 302 26.83 -7.49 -14.59
N VAL A 303 27.66 -6.57 -14.08
CA VAL A 303 28.73 -6.90 -13.12
C VAL A 303 28.18 -7.59 -11.88
N LYS A 304 27.11 -7.03 -11.26
CA LYS A 304 26.45 -7.67 -10.10
C LYS A 304 25.95 -9.08 -10.41
N GLN A 305 25.37 -9.27 -11.59
CA GLN A 305 24.89 -10.57 -12.03
C GLN A 305 26.06 -11.55 -12.19
N THR A 306 27.14 -11.15 -12.86
CA THR A 306 28.34 -11.97 -13.04
C THR A 306 28.93 -12.40 -11.69
N ILE A 307 29.05 -11.49 -10.72
CA ILE A 307 29.56 -11.81 -9.37
C ILE A 307 28.68 -12.85 -8.67
N ARG A 308 27.35 -12.77 -8.82
CA ARG A 308 26.42 -13.72 -8.18
C ARG A 308 26.41 -15.10 -8.83
N GLN A 309 26.70 -15.17 -10.13
CA GLN A 309 26.58 -16.39 -10.93
C GLN A 309 27.91 -17.14 -11.10
N ASN A 310 29.03 -16.52 -10.77
CA ASN A 310 30.35 -17.10 -10.99
C ASN A 310 31.12 -17.26 -9.67
N PRO A 311 32.15 -18.12 -9.63
CA PRO A 311 33.07 -18.22 -8.51
C PRO A 311 33.75 -16.88 -8.21
N SER A 312 34.20 -16.72 -6.96
CA SER A 312 34.98 -15.54 -6.55
C SER A 312 36.40 -15.60 -7.12
N TYR A 313 36.56 -15.14 -8.37
CA TYR A 313 37.86 -15.08 -9.03
C TYR A 313 38.82 -14.15 -8.27
N PRO A 314 40.07 -14.56 -8.03
CA PRO A 314 41.04 -13.70 -7.37
C PRO A 314 41.46 -12.55 -8.29
N VAL A 315 41.84 -11.42 -7.69
CA VAL A 315 42.42 -10.29 -8.44
C VAL A 315 43.67 -10.76 -9.21
N PRO A 316 43.79 -10.50 -10.53
CA PRO A 316 44.98 -10.84 -11.30
C PRO A 316 46.26 -10.22 -10.72
N LEU A 317 47.37 -10.99 -10.71
CA LEU A 317 48.62 -10.60 -10.05
C LEU A 317 49.17 -9.23 -10.51
N HIS A 318 49.05 -8.91 -11.79
CA HIS A 318 49.57 -7.67 -12.37
C HIS A 318 48.81 -6.41 -11.95
N ILE A 319 47.61 -6.54 -11.36
CA ILE A 319 46.83 -5.44 -10.78
C ILE A 319 46.65 -5.56 -9.26
N ARG A 320 47.33 -6.50 -8.60
CA ARG A 320 47.36 -6.57 -7.13
C ARG A 320 48.23 -5.45 -6.58
N ASN A 321 47.87 -4.96 -5.40
CA ASN A 321 48.71 -4.03 -4.67
C ASN A 321 50.02 -4.74 -4.24
N ALA A 322 51.17 -4.22 -4.67
CA ALA A 322 52.53 -4.68 -4.36
C ALA A 322 52.72 -6.21 -4.24
N PRO A 323 52.77 -6.97 -5.36
CA PRO A 323 53.03 -8.41 -5.31
C PRO A 323 54.40 -8.67 -4.70
N THR A 324 54.43 -9.40 -3.58
CA THR A 324 55.69 -9.82 -2.95
C THR A 324 56.52 -10.66 -3.92
N LEU A 325 57.84 -10.65 -3.78
CA LEU A 325 58.75 -11.45 -4.63
C LEU A 325 58.33 -12.94 -4.68
N LEU A 326 57.82 -13.47 -3.57
CA LEU A 326 57.26 -14.82 -3.46
C LEU A 326 56.02 -15.06 -4.34
N MET A 327 55.14 -14.06 -4.50
CA MET A 327 53.94 -14.16 -5.35
C MET A 327 54.26 -14.17 -6.85
N LYS A 328 55.42 -13.64 -7.26
CA LYS A 328 55.84 -13.62 -8.68
C LYS A 328 56.44 -14.96 -9.14
N VAL A 329 57.00 -15.75 -8.23
CA VAL A 329 57.74 -16.98 -8.55
C VAL A 329 56.84 -18.22 -8.67
N TYR A 330 55.70 -18.26 -7.98
CA TYR A 330 54.85 -19.47 -7.88
C TYR A 330 53.64 -19.52 -8.82
N LEU A 331 53.40 -18.49 -9.63
CA LEU A 331 52.17 -18.34 -10.41
C LEU A 331 52.40 -17.90 -11.87
N GLN A 332 53.60 -18.15 -12.42
CA GLN A 332 53.83 -18.15 -13.88
C GLN A 332 53.51 -19.51 -14.47
#